data_AF-A0AAD7STQ3-F1
#
_entry.id   AF-A0AAD7STQ3-F1
#
_cell.length_a   1.000
_cell.length_b   1.000
_cell.length_c   1.000
_cell.angle_alpha   90.00
_cell.angle_beta   90.00
_cell.angle_gamma   90.00
#
_symmetry.space_group_name_H-M   'P 1'
#
loop_
_entity.id
_entity.type
_entity.pdbx_description
1 polymer ?
#
loop_
_entity_poly.entity_id
_entity_poly.type
_entity_poly.pdbx_seq_one_letter_code
_entity_poly.pdbx_strand_id
1 'polypeptide(L)'
;MCGMCGHNDGETKLAFRMPDSNVAKSAAGFAHSWMLMHDSCREDCKLQKDRVDLGRTMSLVGELSRCYSAEPVLRCAPGCFATHTTLLNISFHCHPADNTRWMDDDASLVGEKADMVDSVVSHAECSCPTDHCTG
;
A
#
# COMPACT_ATOMS: atom_id res chain seq x y z
N MET A 1 -16.37 16.69 0.31
CA MET A 1 -15.98 15.38 -0.24
C MET A 1 -16.14 15.44 -1.76
N CYS A 2 -15.04 15.35 -2.51
CA CYS A 2 -15.09 15.19 -3.96
C CYS A 2 -14.92 13.70 -4.25
N GLY A 3 -15.98 13.04 -4.70
CA GLY A 3 -15.95 11.61 -5.05
C GLY A 3 -15.21 11.40 -6.37
N MET A 4 -14.46 10.32 -6.46
CA MET A 4 -13.82 9.90 -7.72
C MET A 4 -14.90 9.65 -8.77
N CYS A 5 -14.86 10.37 -9.90
CA CYS A 5 -15.80 10.19 -11.01
C CYS A 5 -15.32 9.05 -11.90
N GLY A 6 -16.08 7.95 -11.95
CA GLY A 6 -15.80 6.83 -12.85
C GLY A 6 -16.17 7.16 -14.29
N HIS A 7 -15.33 6.76 -15.25
CA HIS A 7 -15.72 6.75 -16.66
C HIS A 7 -16.81 5.69 -16.83
N ASN A 8 -18.04 6.10 -17.13
CA ASN A 8 -19.18 5.18 -17.27
C ASN A 8 -19.25 4.59 -18.68
N ASP A 9 -18.15 3.98 -19.14
CA ASP A 9 -18.02 3.36 -20.47
C ASP A 9 -18.29 1.85 -20.46
N GLY A 10 -18.62 1.26 -19.30
CA GLY A 10 -18.89 -0.17 -19.15
C GLY A 10 -17.62 -1.04 -19.14
N GLU A 11 -16.42 -0.45 -19.22
CA GLU A 11 -15.14 -1.15 -19.14
C GLU A 11 -14.76 -1.41 -17.67
N THR A 12 -15.28 -2.51 -17.13
CA THR A 12 -15.00 -2.93 -15.73
C THR A 12 -13.51 -3.18 -15.44
N LYS A 13 -12.69 -3.45 -16.45
CA LYS A 13 -11.24 -3.69 -16.30
C LYS A 13 -10.42 -2.43 -16.09
N LEU A 14 -10.84 -1.29 -16.66
CA LEU A 14 -10.13 -0.02 -16.52
C LEU A 14 -10.54 0.75 -15.25
N ALA A 15 -11.70 0.40 -14.66
CA ALA A 15 -12.23 1.05 -13.46
C ALA A 15 -11.34 0.95 -12.21
N PHE A 16 -10.42 -0.02 -12.16
CA PHE A 16 -9.49 -0.23 -11.04
C PHE A 16 -8.02 0.07 -11.39
N ARG A 17 -7.79 0.85 -12.47
CA ARG A 17 -6.42 1.16 -12.92
C ARG A 17 -5.79 2.26 -12.05
N MET A 18 -4.70 1.91 -11.40
CA MET A 18 -3.97 2.74 -10.45
C MET A 18 -3.00 3.70 -11.15
N PRO A 19 -2.48 4.73 -10.46
CA PRO A 19 -1.56 5.71 -11.05
C PRO A 19 -0.28 5.10 -11.61
N ASP A 20 0.17 3.98 -11.03
CA ASP A 20 1.32 3.17 -11.45
C ASP A 20 1.00 2.24 -12.64
N SER A 21 -0.16 2.42 -13.28
CA SER A 21 -0.68 1.61 -14.39
C SER A 21 -1.07 0.16 -14.05
N ASN A 22 -0.92 -0.27 -12.79
CA ASN A 22 -1.38 -1.58 -12.33
C ASN A 22 -2.91 -1.59 -12.11
N VAL A 23 -3.48 -2.79 -12.01
CA VAL A 23 -4.92 -2.96 -11.73
C VAL A 23 -5.10 -3.46 -10.30
N ALA A 24 -5.71 -2.61 -9.47
CA ALA A 24 -6.02 -2.91 -8.06
C ALA A 24 -6.88 -4.18 -7.96
N LYS A 25 -6.63 -4.97 -6.91
CA LYS A 25 -7.39 -6.21 -6.64
C LYS A 25 -8.65 -5.98 -5.80
N SER A 26 -8.85 -4.77 -5.29
CA SER A 26 -10.01 -4.38 -4.49
C SER A 26 -10.35 -2.91 -4.69
N ALA A 27 -11.62 -2.56 -4.49
CA ALA A 27 -12.07 -1.16 -4.55
C ALA A 27 -11.40 -0.28 -3.49
N ALA A 28 -11.11 -0.83 -2.31
CA ALA A 28 -10.40 -0.12 -1.26
C ALA A 28 -8.93 0.09 -1.61
N GLY A 29 -8.24 -0.92 -2.18
CA GLY A 29 -6.87 -0.77 -2.70
C GLY A 29 -6.79 0.28 -3.80
N PHE A 30 -7.77 0.30 -4.71
CA PHE A 30 -7.88 1.33 -5.74
C PHE A 30 -8.06 2.74 -5.14
N ALA A 31 -8.98 2.92 -4.20
CA ALA A 31 -9.13 4.22 -3.54
C ALA A 31 -7.84 4.67 -2.83
N HIS A 32 -7.11 3.74 -2.22
CA HIS A 32 -5.87 4.04 -1.51
C HIS A 32 -4.70 4.38 -2.45
N SER A 33 -4.60 3.76 -3.62
CA SER A 33 -3.53 4.05 -4.59
C SER A 33 -3.58 5.52 -5.05
N TRP A 34 -4.79 6.04 -5.23
CA TRP A 34 -5.07 7.41 -5.68
C TRP A 34 -5.11 8.44 -4.54
N MET A 35 -4.94 8.03 -3.28
CA MET A 35 -4.87 8.97 -2.16
C MET A 35 -3.58 9.79 -2.29
N LEU A 36 -3.72 11.08 -2.57
CA LEU A 36 -2.63 12.03 -2.56
C LEU A 36 -2.27 12.33 -1.10
N MET A 37 -1.06 11.96 -0.71
CA MET A 37 -0.49 12.41 0.56
C MET A 37 -0.08 13.86 0.32
N HIS A 38 -0.77 14.81 0.95
CA HIS A 38 -0.57 16.23 0.65
C HIS A 38 0.65 16.76 1.40
N ASP A 39 1.68 17.20 0.66
CA ASP A 39 2.90 17.80 1.24
C ASP A 39 2.62 19.09 2.04
N SER A 40 1.48 19.75 1.80
CA SER A 40 1.13 21.02 2.44
C SER A 40 0.19 20.88 3.67
N CYS A 41 -0.20 19.67 4.06
CA CYS A 41 -0.93 19.42 5.30
C CYS A 41 0.04 18.98 6.40
N ARG A 42 1.05 19.82 6.68
CA ARG A 42 2.11 19.54 7.66
C ARG A 42 1.60 19.30 9.08
N GLU A 43 0.43 19.83 9.41
CA GLU A 43 -0.15 19.76 10.76
C GLU A 43 -1.23 18.67 10.94
N ASP A 44 -1.73 18.06 9.84
CA ASP A 44 -2.92 17.20 9.87
C ASP A 44 -2.79 15.87 9.10
N CYS A 45 -1.68 15.60 8.40
CA CYS A 45 -1.53 14.34 7.67
C CYS A 45 -1.12 13.19 8.61
N LYS A 46 -2.13 12.47 9.13
CA LYS A 46 -1.94 11.35 10.09
C LYS A 46 -1.66 10.00 9.44
N LEU A 47 -1.67 9.94 8.11
CA LEU A 47 -1.44 8.74 7.30
C LEU A 47 -0.15 8.90 6.49
N GLN A 48 0.49 7.78 6.17
CA GLN A 48 1.67 7.67 5.31
C GLN A 48 1.54 6.40 4.44
N LYS A 49 2.16 6.41 3.27
CA LYS A 49 2.26 5.24 2.38
C LYS A 49 3.52 4.47 2.73
N ASP A 50 3.40 3.19 3.03
CA ASP A 50 4.53 2.35 3.45
C ASP A 50 4.51 0.98 2.75
N ARG A 51 5.69 0.40 2.53
CA ARG A 51 5.83 -0.98 2.02
C ARG A 51 5.84 -1.93 3.20
N VAL A 52 4.92 -2.89 3.18
CA VAL A 52 4.69 -3.77 4.32
C VAL A 52 5.31 -5.14 4.05
N ASP A 53 6.10 -5.60 5.01
CA ASP A 53 6.56 -6.98 5.07
C ASP A 53 5.41 -7.89 5.49
N LEU A 54 5.25 -9.03 4.82
CA LEU A 54 4.17 -9.98 5.11
C LEU A 54 4.32 -10.64 6.50
N GLY A 55 5.45 -10.43 7.19
CA GLY A 55 5.70 -10.86 8.57
C GLY A 55 5.94 -12.36 8.71
N ARG A 56 5.78 -13.13 7.63
CA ARG A 56 6.02 -14.56 7.59
C ARG A 56 6.97 -14.91 6.46
N THR A 57 7.96 -15.72 6.78
CA THR A 57 8.85 -16.31 5.79
C THR A 57 8.09 -17.42 5.08
N MET A 58 7.98 -17.32 3.75
CA MET A 58 7.34 -18.37 2.96
C MET A 58 8.39 -19.29 2.34
N SER A 59 8.07 -20.58 2.19
CA SER A 59 8.89 -21.47 1.36
C SER A 59 8.39 -21.38 -0.08
N LEU A 60 9.11 -20.62 -0.92
CA LEU A 60 8.91 -20.58 -2.36
C LEU A 60 10.02 -21.40 -3.01
N VAL A 61 9.65 -22.40 -3.81
CA VAL A 61 10.61 -23.29 -4.50
C VAL A 61 11.62 -23.96 -3.53
N GLY A 62 11.22 -24.21 -2.28
CA GLY A 62 12.07 -24.86 -1.27
C GLY A 62 13.03 -23.92 -0.54
N GLU A 63 12.98 -22.61 -0.79
CA GLU A 63 13.85 -21.61 -0.16
C GLU A 63 13.03 -20.60 0.66
N LEU A 64 13.59 -20.13 1.76
CA LEU A 64 12.96 -19.14 2.63
C LEU A 64 12.95 -17.79 1.91
N SER A 65 11.75 -17.30 1.63
CA SER A 65 11.51 -16.05 0.95
C SER A 65 10.77 -15.07 1.86
N ARG A 66 11.17 -13.81 1.77
CA ARG A 66 10.51 -12.67 2.40
C ARG A 66 9.72 -11.92 1.35
N CYS A 67 8.47 -11.60 1.67
CA CYS A 67 7.53 -11.00 0.73
C CYS A 67 7.16 -9.59 1.17
N TYR A 68 7.27 -8.65 0.24
CA TYR A 68 6.98 -7.23 0.45
C TYR A 68 5.84 -6.79 -0.47
N SER A 69 5.02 -5.86 -0.01
CA SER A 69 3.94 -5.35 -0.83
C SER A 69 4.47 -4.68 -2.11
N ALA A 70 3.83 -5.00 -3.23
CA ALA A 70 4.06 -4.37 -4.53
C ALA A 70 3.47 -2.95 -4.55
N GLU A 71 2.32 -2.79 -3.91
CA GLU A 71 1.63 -1.51 -3.76
C GLU A 71 1.87 -0.93 -2.35
N PRO A 72 2.02 0.39 -2.20
CA PRO A 72 2.13 1.01 -0.89
C PRO A 72 0.83 0.91 -0.11
N VAL A 73 0.93 0.61 1.18
CA VAL A 73 -0.20 0.46 2.11
C VAL A 73 -0.27 1.67 3.03
N LEU A 74 -1.48 2.15 3.28
CA LEU A 74 -1.67 3.25 4.23
C LEU A 74 -1.38 2.77 5.65
N ARG A 75 -0.47 3.48 6.32
CA ARG A 75 -0.08 3.35 7.72
C ARG A 75 -0.26 4.69 8.42
N CYS A 76 -0.36 4.68 9.74
CA CYS A 76 -0.39 5.93 10.49
C CYS A 76 1.02 6.50 10.53
N ALA A 77 1.11 7.83 10.59
CA ALA A 77 2.37 8.52 10.83
C ALA A 77 3.00 8.05 12.16
N PRO A 78 4.35 8.10 12.29
CA PRO A 78 5.01 7.73 13.54
C PRO A 78 4.45 8.51 14.73
N GLY A 79 4.19 7.83 15.84
CA GLY A 79 3.58 8.46 17.03
C GLY A 79 2.05 8.51 17.02
N CYS A 80 1.39 8.12 15.93
CA CYS A 80 -0.06 8.00 15.85
C CYS A 80 -0.52 6.52 15.89
N PHE A 81 -1.76 6.29 16.31
CA PHE A 81 -2.37 4.96 16.35
C PHE A 81 -3.62 4.90 15.46
N ALA A 82 -3.87 3.73 14.86
CA ALA A 82 -5.02 3.52 14.00
C ALA A 82 -6.31 3.43 14.83
N THR A 83 -7.30 4.25 14.50
CA THR A 83 -8.65 4.17 15.07
C THR A 83 -9.56 3.29 14.23
N HIS A 84 -9.32 3.26 12.91
CA HIS A 84 -10.02 2.40 11.97
C HIS A 84 -9.05 1.75 11.00
N THR A 85 -9.27 0.46 10.73
CA THR A 85 -8.47 -0.32 9.79
C THR A 85 -9.36 -1.07 8.81
N THR A 86 -8.80 -1.37 7.65
CA THR A 86 -9.45 -2.17 6.62
C THR A 86 -8.51 -3.28 6.16
N LEU A 87 -9.07 -4.43 5.80
CA LEU A 87 -8.32 -5.49 5.15
C LEU A 87 -8.31 -5.26 3.64
N LEU A 88 -7.11 -5.23 3.05
CA LEU A 88 -6.90 -5.09 1.62
C LEU A 88 -6.25 -6.34 1.08
N ASN A 89 -6.77 -6.88 -0.01
CA ASN A 89 -6.05 -7.87 -0.80
C ASN A 89 -5.12 -7.13 -1.76
N ILE A 90 -3.82 -7.28 -1.57
CA ILE A 90 -2.79 -6.61 -2.39
C ILE A 90 -1.77 -7.60 -2.90
N SER A 91 -1.04 -7.19 -3.92
CA SER A 91 0.03 -7.97 -4.51
C SER A 91 1.33 -7.87 -3.71
N PHE A 92 2.09 -8.97 -3.66
CA PHE A 92 3.41 -9.04 -3.04
C PHE A 92 4.45 -9.56 -4.02
N HIS A 93 5.68 -9.05 -3.86
CA HIS A 93 6.89 -9.59 -4.47
C HIS A 93 7.73 -10.28 -3.42
N CYS A 94 8.18 -11.50 -3.71
CA CYS A 94 8.89 -12.35 -2.78
C CYS A 94 10.33 -12.56 -3.24
N HIS A 95 11.27 -12.42 -2.31
CA HIS A 95 12.69 -12.58 -2.57
C HIS A 95 13.34 -13.51 -1.54
N PRO A 96 14.43 -14.20 -1.89
CA PRO A 96 15.20 -15.00 -0.95
C PRO A 96 15.62 -14.17 0.27
N ALA A 97 15.43 -14.71 1.48
CA ALA A 97 15.60 -13.99 2.73
C ALA A 97 17.04 -13.47 2.98
N ASP A 98 18.04 -13.99 2.26
CA ASP A 98 19.46 -13.67 2.41
C ASP A 98 19.92 -12.40 1.67
N ASN A 99 19.07 -11.80 0.83
CA ASN A 99 19.47 -10.68 -0.01
C ASN A 99 18.78 -9.37 0.41
N THR A 100 19.47 -8.52 1.18
CA THR A 100 18.98 -7.24 1.75
C THR A 100 19.03 -6.05 0.78
N ARG A 101 19.39 -6.28 -0.49
CA ARG A 101 19.90 -5.25 -1.41
C ARG A 101 18.86 -4.51 -2.26
N TRP A 102 17.56 -4.69 -2.00
CA TRP A 102 16.49 -4.33 -2.95
C TRP A 102 15.58 -3.18 -2.50
N MET A 103 15.86 -2.55 -1.36
CA MET A 103 15.13 -1.33 -0.96
C MET A 103 15.46 -0.12 -1.85
N ASP A 104 16.44 -0.22 -2.75
CA ASP A 104 16.90 0.87 -3.63
C ASP A 104 16.31 0.85 -5.05
N ASP A 105 15.62 -0.20 -5.49
CA ASP A 105 15.14 -0.33 -6.89
C ASP A 105 13.62 -0.10 -6.98
N ASP A 106 13.22 1.16 -6.79
CA ASP A 106 11.84 1.67 -6.84
C ASP A 106 11.21 1.59 -8.26
N ALA A 107 12.03 1.42 -9.30
CA ALA A 107 11.60 1.54 -10.69
C ALA A 107 11.40 0.20 -11.44
N SER A 108 11.93 -0.92 -10.94
CA SER A 108 11.93 -2.20 -11.71
C SER A 108 10.70 -3.06 -11.50
N LEU A 109 9.87 -2.82 -10.47
CA LEU A 109 8.71 -3.68 -10.17
C LEU A 109 7.42 -3.28 -10.92
N VAL A 110 7.51 -2.27 -11.79
CA VAL A 110 6.37 -1.78 -12.59
C VAL A 110 6.13 -2.74 -13.76
N GLY A 111 5.16 -3.65 -13.59
CA GLY A 111 4.69 -4.55 -14.65
C GLY A 111 5.15 -6.00 -14.53
N GLU A 112 5.90 -6.36 -13.49
CA GLU A 112 6.15 -7.77 -13.17
C GLU A 112 4.90 -8.41 -12.55
N LYS A 113 4.64 -9.68 -12.92
CA LYS A 113 3.55 -10.44 -12.33
C LYS A 113 3.80 -10.56 -10.83
N ALA A 114 2.81 -10.15 -10.02
CA ALA A 114 2.86 -10.39 -8.59
C ALA A 114 3.09 -11.88 -8.29
N ASP A 115 4.04 -12.17 -7.40
CA ASP A 115 4.36 -13.54 -6.99
C ASP A 115 3.22 -14.16 -6.20
N MET A 116 2.53 -13.33 -5.40
CA MET A 116 1.36 -13.72 -4.63
C MET A 116 0.42 -12.54 -4.35
N VAL A 117 -0.77 -12.86 -3.87
CA VAL A 117 -1.75 -11.90 -3.34
C VAL A 117 -2.12 -12.34 -1.95
N ASP A 118 -2.17 -11.41 -1.00
CA ASP A 118 -2.64 -11.70 0.35
C ASP A 118 -3.33 -10.50 1.00
N SER A 119 -4.07 -10.78 2.08
CA SER A 119 -4.75 -9.77 2.89
C SER A 119 -3.80 -9.09 3.84
N VAL A 120 -3.78 -7.75 3.82
CA VAL A 120 -3.05 -6.92 4.79
C VAL A 120 -3.94 -5.87 5.42
N VAL A 121 -3.63 -5.53 6.66
CA VAL A 121 -4.29 -4.45 7.38
C VAL A 121 -3.75 -3.11 6.91
N SER A 122 -4.62 -2.26 6.38
CA SER A 122 -4.36 -0.87 6.04
C SER A 122 -5.08 0.04 7.02
N HIS A 123 -4.43 1.13 7.43
CA HIS A 123 -5.04 2.11 8.32
C HIS A 123 -5.91 3.06 7.50
N ALA A 124 -7.15 3.23 7.91
CA ALA A 124 -8.10 4.13 7.25
C ALA A 124 -8.22 5.45 8.01
N GLU A 125 -8.10 5.41 9.34
CA GLU A 125 -8.14 6.58 10.21
C GLU A 125 -7.13 6.45 11.34
N CYS A 126 -6.55 7.58 11.74
CA CYS A 126 -5.49 7.65 12.75
C CYS A 126 -5.78 8.76 13.76
N SER A 127 -5.42 8.50 15.01
CA SER A 127 -5.40 9.47 16.09
C SER A 127 -3.98 9.64 16.60
N CYS A 128 -3.57 10.88 16.84
CA CYS A 128 -2.26 11.24 17.34
C CYS A 128 -2.42 11.90 18.72
N PRO A 129 -1.55 11.61 19.69
CA PRO A 129 -1.51 12.35 20.95
C PRO A 129 -1.26 13.84 20.66
N THR A 130 -1.91 14.73 21.42
CA THR A 130 -1.91 16.19 21.22
C THR A 130 -0.53 16.86 21.29
N ASP A 131 0.51 16.15 21.74
CA ASP A 131 1.85 16.71 21.96
C ASP A 131 2.85 16.45 20.81
N HIS A 132 2.42 15.86 19.68
CA HIS A 132 3.33 15.46 18.59
C HIS A 132 3.18 16.24 17.26
N CYS A 133 2.28 17.22 17.19
CA CYS A 133 2.28 18.20 16.09
C CYS A 133 3.04 19.45 16.51
N THR A 134 4.38 19.40 16.46
CA THR A 134 5.23 20.61 16.50
C THR A 134 5.72 20.87 15.09
N GLY A 135 5.24 21.97 14.49
CA GLY A 135 5.42 22.35 13.08
C GLY A 135 6.82 22.73 12.60
#